data_AF-A0A922XID8-F1
#
_entry.id   AF-A0A922XID8-F1
#
_cell.length_a   1.000
_cell.length_b   1.000
_cell.length_c   1.000
_cell.angle_alpha   90.00
_cell.angle_beta   90.00
_cell.angle_gamma   90.00
#
_symmetry.space_group_name_H-M   'P 1'
#
loop_
_entity.id
_entity.type
_entity.pdbx_description
1 polymer ?
#
loop_
_entity_poly.entity_id
_entity_poly.type
_entity_poly.pdbx_seq_one_letter_code
_entity_poly.pdbx_strand_id
1 'polypeptide(L)'
;MPAWDADEVLSAAADALEAHERALIAEQAVYGLEALDETDAHPVLAAGLAVVGRHGCRVLREQPYPSQWLAKRGRKRALPQGPDRLRCDLALLPYDAADLDASGAPRCTPCLADTLRIAHGVADHKRRRAGTLFEGAHEPGIDDFDPAQPNAALPLSAPAPGERVVASTEAYWLEVKLVGQHCYRDGVPGPNTRYASELTRGVIADLRKLRRQDGIAPGARGVLLVVLCAERGVMEGDTAILVHRCLDRGVGVRWPRVTGFAVPDRIGNRWCGLALLEPTAAD
;
A
#
# COMPACT_ATOMS: atom_id res chain seq x y z
N MET A 1 5.20 -16.15 9.17
CA MET A 1 4.86 -14.91 8.44
C MET A 1 5.38 -13.75 9.24
N PRO A 2 6.02 -12.75 8.61
CA PRO A 2 6.43 -11.54 9.33
C PRO A 2 5.18 -10.87 9.90
N ALA A 3 5.15 -10.70 11.21
CA ALA A 3 4.14 -9.88 11.86
C ALA A 3 4.60 -8.43 11.69
N TRP A 4 3.92 -7.68 10.83
CA TRP A 4 4.18 -6.25 10.68
C TRP A 4 3.75 -5.54 11.96
N ASP A 5 4.66 -4.75 12.54
CA ASP A 5 4.31 -3.90 13.67
C ASP A 5 3.79 -2.56 13.15
N ALA A 6 2.50 -2.34 13.33
CA ALA A 6 1.87 -1.10 12.91
C ALA A 6 2.40 0.14 13.68
N ASP A 7 3.01 0.01 14.86
CA ASP A 7 3.65 1.12 15.57
C ASP A 7 4.97 1.50 14.89
N GLU A 8 5.71 0.51 14.40
CA GLU A 8 6.93 0.72 13.62
C GLU A 8 6.62 1.37 12.26
N VAL A 9 5.60 0.88 11.55
CA VAL A 9 5.11 1.49 10.29
C VAL A 9 4.70 2.95 10.51
N LEU A 10 3.89 3.20 11.55
CA LEU A 10 3.39 4.53 11.86
C LEU A 10 4.51 5.49 12.27
N SER A 11 5.46 5.03 13.09
CA SER A 11 6.60 5.85 13.53
C SER A 11 7.53 6.19 12.36
N ALA A 12 7.87 5.21 11.52
CA ALA A 12 8.71 5.45 10.34
C ALA A 12 8.06 6.43 9.36
N ALA A 13 6.74 6.36 9.17
CA ALA A 13 6.00 7.32 8.35
C ALA A 13 6.04 8.75 8.95
N ALA A 14 5.86 8.87 10.27
CA ALA A 14 5.91 10.16 10.97
C ALA A 14 7.32 10.78 10.90
N ASP A 15 8.35 10.00 11.18
CA ASP A 15 9.75 10.44 11.12
C ASP A 15 10.13 10.92 9.71
N ALA A 16 9.62 10.26 8.67
CA ALA A 16 9.88 10.62 7.28
C ALA A 16 9.24 11.95 6.89
N LEU A 17 7.97 12.16 7.23
CA LEU A 17 7.29 13.42 6.97
C LEU A 17 7.90 14.56 7.80
N GLU A 18 8.28 14.30 9.06
CA GLU A 18 8.94 15.30 9.90
C GLU A 18 10.32 15.67 9.36
N ALA A 19 11.11 14.68 8.92
CA ALA A 19 12.40 14.91 8.28
C ALA A 19 12.25 15.72 6.98
N HIS A 20 11.21 15.43 6.19
CA HIS A 20 10.91 16.20 4.98
C HIS A 20 10.52 17.65 5.29
N GLU A 21 9.68 17.89 6.30
CA GLU A 21 9.36 19.26 6.75
C GLU A 21 10.61 20.00 7.24
N ARG A 22 11.49 19.33 8.02
CA ARG A 22 12.77 19.91 8.44
C ARG A 22 13.65 20.29 7.26
N ALA A 23 13.68 19.48 6.21
CA ALA A 23 14.43 19.78 4.99
C ALA A 23 13.84 21.02 4.28
N LEU A 24 12.52 21.09 4.13
CA LEU A 24 11.83 22.26 3.55
C LEU A 24 12.13 23.55 4.34
N ILE A 25 12.18 23.48 5.67
CA ILE A 25 12.57 24.61 6.52
C ILE A 25 14.03 25.01 6.27
N ALA A 26 14.94 24.04 6.21
CA ALA A 26 16.37 24.30 5.99
C ALA A 26 16.64 24.96 4.63
N GLU A 27 15.85 24.58 3.61
CA GLU A 27 15.88 25.17 2.27
C GLU A 27 15.15 26.52 2.17
N GLN A 28 14.54 26.98 3.27
CA GLN A 28 13.69 28.18 3.30
C GLN A 28 12.54 28.10 2.28
N ALA A 29 11.97 26.91 2.10
CA ALA A 29 10.87 26.69 1.19
C ALA A 29 9.64 27.52 1.61
N VAL A 30 9.01 28.15 0.61
CA VAL A 30 7.77 28.92 0.79
C VAL A 30 6.60 28.01 1.17
N TYR A 31 6.62 26.77 0.67
CA TYR A 31 5.60 25.75 0.86
C TYR A 31 6.14 24.63 1.77
N GLY A 32 5.33 24.18 2.74
CA GLY A 32 5.60 23.02 3.58
C GLY A 32 4.84 21.76 3.17
N LEU A 33 4.70 20.82 4.11
CA LEU A 33 3.87 19.61 3.95
C LEU A 33 2.45 19.89 3.46
N GLU A 34 1.87 21.04 3.83
CA GLU A 34 0.54 21.48 3.39
C GLU A 34 0.37 21.71 1.88
N ALA A 35 1.47 21.74 1.13
CA ALA A 35 1.43 21.85 -0.32
C ALA A 35 1.54 20.48 -1.02
N LEU A 36 1.86 19.41 -0.30
CA LEU A 36 1.87 18.07 -0.87
C LEU A 36 0.44 17.61 -1.15
N ASP A 37 0.20 17.08 -2.34
CA ASP A 37 -0.94 16.22 -2.56
C ASP A 37 -0.67 14.78 -2.08
N GLU A 38 -1.68 13.93 -2.18
CA GLU A 38 -1.58 12.52 -1.77
C GLU A 38 -0.45 11.80 -2.50
N THR A 39 -0.31 12.02 -3.82
CA THR A 39 0.69 11.35 -4.65
C THR A 39 2.10 11.88 -4.43
N ASP A 40 2.23 13.18 -4.10
CA ASP A 40 3.50 13.81 -3.74
C ASP A 40 4.03 13.31 -2.38
N ALA A 41 3.15 12.85 -1.50
CA ALA A 41 3.56 12.23 -0.23
C ALA A 41 4.14 10.81 -0.42
N HIS A 42 3.79 10.10 -1.52
CA HIS A 42 4.19 8.70 -1.71
C HIS A 42 5.72 8.51 -1.74
N PRO A 43 6.53 9.32 -2.47
CA PRO A 43 7.99 9.21 -2.44
C PRO A 43 8.60 9.43 -1.05
N VAL A 44 8.08 10.40 -0.29
CA VAL A 44 8.56 10.71 1.07
C VAL A 44 8.30 9.55 2.01
N LEU A 45 7.06 9.04 1.99
CA LEU A 45 6.66 7.89 2.79
C LEU A 45 7.41 6.62 2.37
N ALA A 46 7.60 6.37 1.07
CA ALA A 46 8.32 5.20 0.59
C ALA A 46 9.80 5.19 1.03
N ALA A 47 10.46 6.36 1.04
CA ALA A 47 11.82 6.47 1.56
C ALA A 47 11.89 6.19 3.06
N GLY A 48 10.95 6.73 3.84
CA GLY A 48 10.83 6.48 5.27
C GLY A 48 10.55 5.03 5.63
N LEU A 49 9.54 4.45 4.98
CA LEU A 49 9.08 3.09 5.29
C LEU A 49 10.10 2.01 4.90
N ALA A 50 11.11 2.32 4.08
CA ALA A 50 12.15 1.37 3.70
C ALA A 50 12.97 0.84 4.90
N VAL A 51 12.97 1.54 6.03
CA VAL A 51 13.67 1.09 7.25
C VAL A 51 12.81 0.21 8.17
N VAL A 52 11.51 0.03 7.85
CA VAL A 52 10.59 -0.76 8.67
C VAL A 52 10.96 -2.23 8.66
N GLY A 53 10.93 -2.84 9.83
CA GLY A 53 11.28 -4.22 10.09
C GLY A 53 12.75 -4.36 10.44
N ARG A 54 13.09 -5.48 11.08
CA ARG A 54 14.45 -5.78 11.57
C ARG A 54 15.56 -5.62 10.52
N HIS A 55 15.23 -5.88 9.26
CA HIS A 55 16.15 -5.86 8.13
C HIS A 55 15.77 -4.79 7.09
N GLY A 56 14.84 -3.89 7.43
CA GLY A 56 14.19 -2.99 6.50
C GLY A 56 13.22 -3.72 5.55
N CYS A 57 12.70 -2.96 4.59
CA CYS A 57 11.82 -3.47 3.57
C CYS A 57 12.02 -2.75 2.23
N ARG A 58 11.62 -3.38 1.13
CA ARG A 58 11.43 -2.69 -0.15
C ARG A 58 10.02 -2.13 -0.20
N VAL A 59 9.90 -0.85 -0.51
CA VAL A 59 8.59 -0.23 -0.76
C VAL A 59 8.31 -0.18 -2.25
N LEU A 60 7.23 -0.81 -2.67
CA LEU A 60 6.70 -0.73 -4.03
C LEU A 60 5.53 0.25 -4.06
N ARG A 61 5.44 1.09 -5.09
CA ARG A 61 4.33 2.03 -5.29
C ARG A 61 3.35 1.52 -6.34
N GLU A 62 2.07 1.88 -6.21
CA GLU A 62 1.03 1.66 -7.23
C GLU A 62 0.85 0.19 -7.64
N GLN A 63 0.96 -0.72 -6.67
CA GLN A 63 0.93 -2.16 -6.91
C GLN A 63 -0.50 -2.67 -7.09
N PRO A 64 -0.79 -3.49 -8.10
CA PRO A 64 -2.13 -3.98 -8.32
C PRO A 64 -2.52 -5.00 -7.24
N TYR A 65 -3.74 -4.88 -6.73
CA TYR A 65 -4.26 -5.81 -5.73
C TYR A 65 -4.39 -7.24 -6.26
N PRO A 66 -4.10 -8.29 -5.45
CA PRO A 66 -4.10 -9.68 -5.91
C PRO A 66 -5.47 -10.15 -6.41
N SER A 67 -6.56 -9.67 -5.80
CA SER A 67 -7.91 -10.21 -6.00
C SER A 67 -8.96 -9.23 -6.56
N GLN A 68 -8.62 -7.95 -6.78
CA GLN A 68 -9.60 -6.93 -7.19
C GLN A 68 -9.48 -6.45 -8.63
N TRP A 69 -10.63 -6.52 -9.29
CA TRP A 69 -10.85 -6.13 -10.68
C TRP A 69 -11.83 -4.97 -10.73
N LEU A 70 -11.54 -3.96 -11.54
CA LEU A 70 -12.54 -3.01 -12.03
C LEU A 70 -13.58 -3.84 -12.80
N ALA A 71 -14.83 -3.81 -12.35
CA ALA A 71 -15.88 -4.66 -12.90
C ALA A 71 -15.95 -4.55 -14.43
N LYS A 72 -15.62 -5.62 -15.16
CA LYS A 72 -15.89 -5.70 -16.61
C LYS A 72 -17.38 -5.93 -16.83
N ARG A 73 -18.10 -4.90 -17.27
CA ARG A 73 -19.41 -5.07 -17.91
C ARG A 73 -19.22 -5.88 -19.21
N GLY A 74 -19.72 -7.12 -19.25
CA GLY A 74 -20.12 -7.78 -20.49
C GLY A 74 -19.13 -8.69 -21.23
N ARG A 75 -17.94 -9.01 -20.72
CA ARG A 75 -17.04 -10.00 -21.37
C ARG A 75 -16.64 -11.14 -20.43
N LYS A 76 -17.33 -12.28 -20.57
CA LYS A 76 -17.24 -13.45 -19.68
C LYS A 76 -15.96 -14.30 -19.78
N ARG A 77 -14.96 -13.98 -20.61
CA ARG A 77 -13.90 -14.98 -20.95
C ARG A 77 -12.46 -14.48 -21.13
N ALA A 78 -12.15 -13.20 -20.93
CA ALA A 78 -10.76 -12.73 -21.02
C ALA A 78 -10.20 -12.45 -19.62
N LEU A 79 -8.99 -12.96 -19.34
CA LEU A 79 -8.23 -12.53 -18.16
C LEU A 79 -8.15 -10.99 -18.15
N PRO A 80 -8.31 -10.35 -16.99
CA PRO A 80 -8.19 -8.90 -16.85
C PRO A 80 -6.78 -8.43 -17.19
N GLN A 81 -6.68 -7.25 -17.80
CA GLN A 81 -5.39 -6.61 -18.09
C GLN A 81 -4.93 -5.83 -16.85
N GLY A 82 -3.64 -5.51 -16.77
CA GLY A 82 -3.07 -4.74 -15.66
C GLY A 82 -3.84 -3.44 -15.32
N PRO A 83 -4.26 -2.62 -16.32
CA PRO A 83 -5.06 -1.41 -16.07
C PRO A 83 -6.46 -1.68 -15.52
N ASP A 84 -6.96 -2.90 -15.63
CA ASP A 84 -8.28 -3.29 -15.12
C ASP A 84 -8.24 -3.58 -13.61
N ARG A 85 -7.09 -3.46 -12.93
CA ARG A 85 -6.96 -3.74 -11.49
C ARG A 85 -6.94 -2.46 -10.69
N LEU A 86 -7.59 -2.52 -9.54
CA LEU A 86 -7.36 -1.52 -8.49
C LEU A 86 -5.92 -1.66 -7.99
N ARG A 87 -5.34 -0.52 -7.61
CA ARG A 87 -3.97 -0.43 -7.12
C ARG A 87 -3.98 0.00 -5.67
N CYS A 88 -2.93 -0.43 -4.98
CA CYS A 88 -2.56 0.01 -3.65
C CYS A 88 -1.43 1.03 -3.78
N ASP A 89 -1.52 2.10 -3.01
CA ASP A 89 -0.55 3.19 -3.05
C ASP A 89 0.86 2.69 -2.73
N LEU A 90 1.00 1.97 -1.60
CA LEU A 90 2.26 1.41 -1.14
C LEU A 90 2.12 -0.07 -0.76
N ALA A 91 3.12 -0.88 -1.10
CA ALA A 91 3.27 -2.26 -0.64
C ALA A 91 4.69 -2.48 -0.09
N LEU A 92 4.79 -2.88 1.17
CA LEU A 92 6.06 -3.11 1.86
C LEU A 92 6.41 -4.59 1.77
N LEU A 93 7.59 -4.90 1.24
CA LEU A 93 8.12 -6.26 1.10
C LEU A 93 9.30 -6.44 2.05
N PRO A 94 9.22 -7.33 3.04
CA PRO A 94 10.24 -7.44 4.07
C PRO A 94 11.52 -8.02 3.48
N TYR A 95 12.68 -7.54 3.91
CA TYR A 95 13.94 -8.23 3.64
C TYR A 95 14.14 -9.39 4.62
N ASP A 96 14.58 -10.53 4.11
CA ASP A 96 15.09 -11.63 4.94
C ASP A 96 16.60 -11.47 5.17
N ALA A 97 17.14 -12.06 6.23
CA ALA A 97 18.59 -12.07 6.45
C ALA A 97 19.37 -12.69 5.28
N ALA A 98 18.75 -13.64 4.56
CA ALA A 98 19.31 -14.24 3.35
C ALA A 98 19.40 -13.25 2.18
N ASP A 99 18.58 -12.20 2.19
CA ASP A 99 18.57 -11.17 1.15
C ASP A 99 19.70 -10.16 1.31
N LEU A 100 20.40 -10.13 2.45
CA LEU A 100 21.40 -9.10 2.78
C LEU A 100 22.82 -9.65 2.87
N ASP A 101 23.81 -8.91 2.36
CA ASP A 101 25.22 -9.25 2.49
C ASP A 101 25.77 -9.01 3.91
N ALA A 102 27.06 -9.27 4.12
CA ALA A 102 27.69 -9.11 5.42
C ALA A 102 27.72 -7.64 5.92
N SER A 103 27.55 -6.68 5.01
CA SER A 103 27.43 -5.24 5.33
C SER A 103 25.98 -4.80 5.58
N GLY A 104 25.01 -5.70 5.38
CA GLY A 104 23.59 -5.38 5.44
C GLY A 104 23.02 -4.83 4.13
N ALA A 105 23.81 -4.80 3.04
CA ALA A 105 23.34 -4.32 1.75
C ALA A 105 22.53 -5.42 1.03
N PRO A 106 21.47 -5.08 0.28
CA PRO A 106 20.66 -6.08 -0.44
C PRO A 106 21.47 -6.82 -1.52
N ARG A 107 21.57 -8.15 -1.40
CA ARG A 107 22.05 -9.08 -2.43
C ARG A 107 20.99 -9.40 -3.46
N CYS A 108 19.74 -9.45 -3.02
CA CYS A 108 18.59 -9.64 -3.89
C CYS A 108 17.52 -8.59 -3.59
N THR A 109 16.66 -8.35 -4.56
CA THR A 109 15.59 -7.38 -4.45
C THR A 109 14.25 -8.11 -4.36
N PRO A 110 13.51 -8.02 -3.24
CA PRO A 110 12.22 -8.68 -3.14
C PRO A 110 11.24 -8.06 -4.14
N CYS A 111 10.46 -8.86 -4.85
CA CYS A 111 9.42 -8.44 -5.78
C CYS A 111 8.11 -9.15 -5.45
N LEU A 112 6.98 -8.52 -5.73
CA LEU A 112 5.68 -9.09 -5.39
C LEU A 112 5.30 -10.21 -6.38
N ALA A 113 4.78 -11.32 -5.87
CA ALA A 113 4.16 -12.35 -6.70
C ALA A 113 2.91 -11.80 -7.42
N ASP A 114 2.93 -11.78 -8.76
CA ASP A 114 1.77 -11.40 -9.57
C ASP A 114 1.07 -12.64 -10.15
N THR A 115 -0.03 -13.03 -9.50
CA THR A 115 -0.85 -14.18 -9.91
C THR A 115 -1.39 -14.05 -11.34
N LEU A 116 -1.63 -12.84 -11.85
CA LEU A 116 -2.06 -12.67 -13.23
C LEU A 116 -0.94 -12.85 -14.23
N ARG A 117 0.27 -12.40 -13.90
CA ARG A 117 1.42 -12.62 -14.76
C ARG A 117 1.66 -14.12 -14.91
N ILE A 118 1.52 -14.86 -13.81
CA ILE A 118 1.55 -16.34 -13.81
C ILE A 118 0.41 -16.89 -14.68
N ALA A 119 -0.84 -16.45 -14.47
CA ALA A 119 -2.00 -16.94 -15.22
C ALA A 119 -1.90 -16.66 -16.73
N HIS A 120 -1.40 -15.49 -17.13
CA HIS A 120 -1.12 -15.16 -18.53
C HIS A 120 -0.01 -16.05 -19.11
N GLY A 121 1.06 -16.27 -18.36
CA GLY A 121 2.13 -17.20 -18.76
C GLY A 121 1.61 -18.62 -18.99
N VAL A 122 0.78 -19.14 -18.09
CA VAL A 122 0.13 -20.45 -18.25
C VAL A 122 -0.78 -20.48 -19.47
N ALA A 123 -1.59 -19.44 -19.69
CA ALA A 123 -2.47 -19.35 -20.85
C ALA A 123 -1.69 -19.30 -22.18
N ASP A 124 -0.57 -18.55 -22.22
CA ASP A 124 0.33 -18.50 -23.37
C ASP A 124 1.02 -19.83 -23.63
N HIS A 125 1.48 -20.50 -22.57
CA HIS A 125 2.09 -21.83 -22.70
C HIS A 125 1.10 -22.85 -23.25
N LYS A 126 -0.15 -22.87 -22.73
CA LYS A 126 -1.23 -23.73 -23.25
C LYS A 126 -1.55 -23.43 -24.72
N ARG A 127 -1.60 -22.14 -25.11
CA ARG A 127 -1.81 -21.73 -26.51
C ARG A 127 -0.69 -22.24 -27.44
N ARG A 128 0.58 -22.16 -27.02
CA ARG A 128 1.71 -22.65 -27.80
C ARG A 128 1.65 -24.17 -27.98
N ARG A 129 1.33 -24.93 -26.93
CA ARG A 129 1.18 -26.40 -26.99
C ARG A 129 -0.02 -26.86 -27.81
N ALA A 130 -1.14 -26.13 -27.79
CA ALA A 130 -2.31 -26.48 -28.60
C ALA A 130 -2.03 -26.42 -30.13
N GLY A 131 -0.98 -25.72 -30.56
CA GLY A 131 -0.53 -25.68 -31.95
C GLY A 131 0.43 -26.81 -32.35
N THR A 132 0.97 -27.58 -31.41
CA THR A 132 1.98 -28.63 -31.66
C THR A 132 1.38 -30.01 -31.44
N LEU A 133 0.46 -30.40 -32.32
CA LEU A 133 -0.36 -31.63 -32.22
C LEU A 133 0.46 -32.95 -32.23
N PHE A 134 1.78 -32.91 -32.46
CA PHE A 134 2.61 -34.11 -32.64
C PHE A 134 3.83 -34.22 -31.71
N GLU A 135 4.10 -33.27 -30.81
CA GLU A 135 5.33 -33.30 -29.96
C GLU A 135 5.05 -33.45 -28.44
N GLY A 136 3.80 -33.69 -28.03
CA GLY A 136 3.38 -33.60 -26.62
C GLY A 136 3.68 -34.79 -25.70
N ALA A 137 4.42 -35.82 -26.12
CA ALA A 137 4.46 -37.09 -25.39
C ALA A 137 5.59 -37.26 -24.35
N HIS A 138 6.54 -36.32 -24.20
CA HIS A 138 7.76 -36.61 -23.42
C HIS A 138 8.26 -35.56 -22.41
N GLU A 139 7.55 -34.47 -22.15
CA GLU A 139 7.93 -33.56 -21.05
C GLU A 139 7.05 -33.80 -19.80
N PRO A 140 7.64 -33.90 -18.59
CA PRO A 140 6.88 -34.08 -17.35
C PRO A 140 5.80 -33.01 -17.18
N GLY A 141 4.60 -33.48 -16.84
CA GLY A 141 3.32 -32.79 -17.05
C GLY A 141 3.01 -31.64 -16.09
N ILE A 142 2.24 -30.68 -16.61
CA ILE A 142 1.72 -29.47 -15.95
C ILE A 142 0.41 -29.77 -15.17
N ASP A 143 -0.08 -31.01 -15.21
CA ASP A 143 -1.38 -31.39 -14.64
C ASP A 143 -1.40 -31.42 -13.09
N ASP A 144 -0.24 -31.28 -12.43
CA ASP A 144 -0.11 -31.20 -10.96
C ASP A 144 -0.15 -29.76 -10.40
N PHE A 145 -0.64 -28.77 -11.16
CA PHE A 145 -0.81 -27.41 -10.64
C PHE A 145 -1.97 -27.37 -9.62
N ASP A 146 -1.63 -27.47 -8.33
CA ASP A 146 -2.54 -27.17 -7.23
C ASP A 146 -2.60 -25.65 -6.99
N PRO A 147 -3.73 -24.97 -7.27
CA PRO A 147 -3.88 -23.54 -7.01
C PRO A 147 -3.80 -23.17 -5.52
N ALA A 148 -3.90 -24.14 -4.60
CA ALA A 148 -3.71 -23.95 -3.16
C ALA A 148 -2.23 -23.92 -2.75
N GLN A 149 -1.29 -24.29 -3.64
CA GLN A 149 0.16 -24.26 -3.39
C GLN A 149 0.88 -23.39 -4.44
N PRO A 150 0.78 -22.05 -4.34
CA PRO A 150 1.35 -21.12 -5.33
C PRO A 150 2.88 -21.20 -5.47
N ASN A 151 3.58 -21.84 -4.53
CA ASN A 151 5.04 -21.95 -4.53
C ASN A 151 5.58 -23.16 -5.31
N ALA A 152 4.75 -24.10 -5.75
CA ALA A 152 5.21 -25.36 -6.37
C ALA A 152 5.21 -25.36 -7.92
N ALA A 153 4.81 -24.27 -8.57
CA ALA A 153 4.60 -24.23 -10.01
C ALA A 153 5.71 -23.53 -10.82
N LEU A 154 6.02 -24.15 -11.96
CA LEU A 154 6.99 -23.83 -13.02
C LEU A 154 7.21 -22.33 -13.37
N PRO A 155 8.40 -21.97 -13.90
CA PRO A 155 8.88 -20.60 -14.05
C PRO A 155 8.25 -19.89 -15.26
N LEU A 156 7.03 -19.35 -15.10
CA LEU A 156 6.35 -18.59 -16.18
C LEU A 156 6.41 -17.07 -16.02
N SER A 157 7.21 -16.61 -15.07
CA SER A 157 8.16 -15.51 -15.21
C SER A 157 9.11 -15.69 -14.05
N ALA A 158 10.21 -16.42 -14.27
CA ALA A 158 11.24 -16.50 -13.25
C ALA A 158 11.56 -15.07 -12.78
N PRO A 159 11.69 -14.83 -11.47
CA PRO A 159 12.21 -13.55 -10.99
C PRO A 159 13.46 -13.19 -11.79
N ALA A 160 13.68 -11.90 -12.05
CA ALA A 160 14.92 -11.51 -12.70
C ALA A 160 16.10 -12.04 -11.85
N PRO A 161 17.26 -12.37 -12.46
CA PRO A 161 18.43 -12.77 -11.68
C PRO A 161 18.69 -11.76 -10.56
N GLY A 162 18.71 -12.24 -9.32
CA GLY A 162 18.84 -11.37 -8.14
C GLY A 162 17.51 -10.83 -7.58
N GLU A 163 16.35 -11.35 -7.98
CA GLU A 163 15.07 -11.05 -7.33
C GLU A 163 14.56 -12.23 -6.49
N ARG A 164 13.91 -11.92 -5.36
CA ARG A 164 13.17 -12.88 -4.54
C ARG A 164 11.67 -12.61 -4.67
N VAL A 165 10.88 -13.61 -5.00
CA VAL A 165 9.42 -13.46 -5.06
C VAL A 165 8.83 -13.51 -3.65
N VAL A 166 8.08 -12.47 -3.28
CA VAL A 166 7.37 -12.34 -2.00
C VAL A 166 5.88 -12.54 -2.24
N ALA A 167 5.26 -13.42 -1.45
CA ALA A 167 3.82 -13.66 -1.53
C ALA A 167 3.03 -12.41 -1.10
N SER A 168 1.85 -12.18 -1.70
CA SER A 168 0.99 -11.05 -1.31
C SER A 168 0.54 -11.08 0.15
N THR A 169 0.54 -12.26 0.77
CA THR A 169 0.22 -12.46 2.17
C THR A 169 1.37 -12.06 3.12
N GLU A 170 2.60 -11.98 2.63
CA GLU A 170 3.77 -11.56 3.42
C GLU A 170 4.03 -10.05 3.35
N ALA A 171 3.50 -9.39 2.31
CA ALA A 171 3.59 -7.95 2.13
C ALA A 171 2.62 -7.19 3.05
N TYR A 172 2.98 -5.98 3.47
CA TYR A 172 2.04 -5.03 4.09
C TYR A 172 1.49 -4.07 3.04
N TRP A 173 0.16 -4.00 2.92
CA TRP A 173 -0.52 -3.20 1.91
C TRP A 173 -1.09 -1.93 2.54
N LEU A 174 -0.58 -0.79 2.10
CA LEU A 174 -0.87 0.50 2.71
C LEU A 174 -1.49 1.46 1.69
N GLU A 175 -2.68 1.92 2.02
CA GLU A 175 -3.34 3.04 1.36
C GLU A 175 -2.99 4.33 2.10
N VAL A 176 -2.72 5.41 1.39
CA VAL A 176 -2.33 6.69 1.95
C VAL A 176 -3.46 7.69 1.71
N LYS A 177 -3.86 8.38 2.77
CA LYS A 177 -4.83 9.48 2.66
C LYS A 177 -4.25 10.74 3.28
N LEU A 178 -4.05 11.78 2.47
CA LEU A 178 -3.61 13.09 2.96
C LEU A 178 -4.79 14.06 2.97
N VAL A 179 -5.06 14.68 4.12
CA VAL A 179 -6.17 15.62 4.29
C VAL A 179 -5.73 16.82 5.13
N GLY A 180 -5.84 18.04 4.60
CA GLY A 180 -5.57 19.27 5.34
C GLY A 180 -6.84 20.04 5.70
N GLN A 181 -6.91 20.60 6.91
CA GLN A 181 -7.96 21.57 7.30
C GLN A 181 -7.88 22.84 6.46
N HIS A 182 -6.64 23.25 6.16
CA HIS A 182 -6.33 24.28 5.18
C HIS A 182 -5.50 23.65 4.07
N CYS A 183 -5.72 24.08 2.82
CA CYS A 183 -4.98 23.59 1.66
C CYS A 183 -4.81 24.71 0.63
N TYR A 184 -3.92 24.48 -0.34
CA TYR A 184 -3.80 25.33 -1.51
C TYR A 184 -4.82 24.92 -2.58
N ARG A 185 -5.57 25.89 -3.09
CA ARG A 185 -6.42 25.73 -4.27
C ARG A 185 -5.99 26.74 -5.32
N ASP A 186 -5.53 26.26 -6.46
CA ASP A 186 -4.96 27.10 -7.53
C ASP A 186 -3.83 28.01 -7.01
N GLY A 187 -3.00 27.47 -6.10
CA GLY A 187 -1.91 28.19 -5.44
C GLY A 187 -2.33 29.16 -4.34
N VAL A 188 -3.62 29.30 -4.05
CA VAL A 188 -4.13 30.20 -3.01
C VAL A 188 -4.44 29.41 -1.73
N PRO A 189 -3.87 29.76 -0.58
CA PRO A 189 -4.16 29.09 0.68
C PRO A 189 -5.58 29.44 1.18
N GLY A 190 -6.30 28.45 1.70
CA GLY A 190 -7.59 28.68 2.33
C GLY A 190 -8.19 27.45 3.02
N PRO A 191 -9.36 27.61 3.68
CA PRO A 191 -10.03 26.50 4.32
C PRO A 191 -10.44 25.40 3.33
N ASN A 192 -10.23 24.14 3.69
CA ASN A 192 -10.67 23.00 2.92
C ASN A 192 -12.17 22.76 3.15
N THR A 193 -13.00 23.27 2.23
CA THR A 193 -14.46 23.08 2.28
C THR A 193 -14.92 21.62 2.14
N ARG A 194 -14.02 20.70 1.79
CA ARG A 194 -14.28 19.25 1.65
C ARG A 194 -13.69 18.42 2.77
N TYR A 195 -13.01 19.03 3.74
CA TYR A 195 -12.27 18.39 4.82
C TYR A 195 -13.00 17.19 5.43
N ALA A 196 -14.19 17.40 5.99
CA ALA A 196 -14.95 16.35 6.66
C ALA A 196 -15.32 15.19 5.71
N SER A 197 -15.57 15.47 4.44
CA SER A 197 -15.91 14.45 3.45
C SER A 197 -14.69 13.66 2.97
N GLU A 198 -13.53 14.30 2.86
CA GLU A 198 -12.26 13.66 2.50
C GLU A 198 -11.75 12.77 3.62
N LEU A 199 -11.77 13.29 4.86
CA LEU A 199 -11.45 12.57 6.09
C LEU A 199 -12.27 11.30 6.25
N THR A 200 -13.57 11.33 5.93
CA THR A 200 -14.48 10.21 6.18
C THR A 200 -14.70 9.33 4.95
N ARG A 201 -15.18 9.88 3.83
CA ARG A 201 -15.62 9.07 2.69
C ARG A 201 -14.46 8.38 1.99
N GLY A 202 -13.33 9.07 1.85
CA GLY A 202 -12.11 8.51 1.24
C GLY A 202 -11.61 7.32 2.05
N VAL A 203 -11.29 7.55 3.32
CA VAL A 203 -10.77 6.52 4.23
C VAL A 203 -11.72 5.30 4.32
N ILE A 204 -13.03 5.52 4.45
CA ILE A 204 -14.01 4.43 4.50
C ILE A 204 -14.04 3.62 3.19
N ALA A 205 -13.86 4.27 2.04
CA ALA A 205 -13.78 3.58 0.75
C ALA A 205 -12.52 2.71 0.66
N ASP A 206 -11.37 3.22 1.09
CA ASP A 206 -10.11 2.47 1.08
C ASP A 206 -10.09 1.32 2.08
N LEU A 207 -10.67 1.49 3.27
CA LEU A 207 -10.88 0.39 4.21
C LEU A 207 -11.76 -0.72 3.61
N ARG A 208 -12.83 -0.38 2.87
CA ARG A 208 -13.64 -1.39 2.17
C ARG A 208 -12.88 -2.08 1.05
N LYS A 209 -12.05 -1.32 0.32
CA LYS A 209 -11.17 -1.83 -0.73
C LYS A 209 -10.22 -2.87 -0.13
N LEU A 210 -9.55 -2.54 0.97
CA LEU A 210 -8.63 -3.43 1.67
C LEU A 210 -9.32 -4.67 2.29
N ARG A 211 -10.51 -4.52 2.88
CA ARG A 211 -11.26 -5.65 3.48
C ARG A 211 -11.61 -6.74 2.48
N ARG A 212 -11.89 -6.36 1.24
CA ARG A 212 -12.28 -7.27 0.15
C ARG A 212 -11.08 -7.93 -0.56
N GLN A 213 -9.91 -7.98 0.08
CA GLN A 213 -8.71 -8.59 -0.47
C GLN A 213 -8.44 -9.93 0.22
N ASP A 214 -8.82 -11.02 -0.43
CA ASP A 214 -8.66 -12.37 0.12
C ASP A 214 -7.21 -12.87 -0.01
N GLY A 215 -6.43 -12.27 -0.92
CA GLY A 215 -5.00 -12.57 -1.11
C GLY A 215 -4.05 -11.84 -0.17
N ILE A 216 -4.56 -11.05 0.78
CA ILE A 216 -3.76 -10.30 1.76
C ILE A 216 -4.04 -10.84 3.16
N ALA A 217 -2.98 -11.06 3.94
CA ALA A 217 -3.13 -11.60 5.28
C ALA A 217 -3.91 -10.64 6.20
N PRO A 218 -4.75 -11.15 7.12
CA PRO A 218 -5.34 -10.34 8.17
C PRO A 218 -4.23 -9.65 8.99
N GLY A 219 -4.32 -8.33 9.16
CA GLY A 219 -3.29 -7.54 9.85
C GLY A 219 -2.08 -7.14 8.99
N ALA A 220 -2.05 -7.49 7.71
CA ALA A 220 -1.02 -7.03 6.76
C ALA A 220 -1.56 -5.96 5.80
N ARG A 221 -2.45 -5.09 6.31
CA ARG A 221 -3.13 -4.05 5.52
C ARG A 221 -3.62 -2.91 6.40
N GLY A 222 -3.56 -1.69 5.89
CA GLY A 222 -4.11 -0.53 6.58
C GLY A 222 -4.25 0.70 5.71
N VAL A 223 -4.97 1.70 6.23
CA VAL A 223 -4.99 3.06 5.70
C VAL A 223 -4.17 3.94 6.61
N LEU A 224 -3.12 4.56 6.08
CA LEU A 224 -2.36 5.62 6.73
C LEU A 224 -3.04 6.95 6.41
N LEU A 225 -3.76 7.48 7.39
CA LEU A 225 -4.36 8.80 7.32
C LEU A 225 -3.36 9.84 7.86
N VAL A 226 -3.00 10.80 7.02
CA VAL A 226 -2.21 11.99 7.36
C VAL A 226 -3.14 13.19 7.41
N VAL A 227 -3.19 13.86 8.56
CA VAL A 227 -4.06 15.02 8.80
C VAL A 227 -3.22 16.24 9.15
N LEU A 228 -3.30 17.27 8.32
CA LEU A 228 -2.76 18.59 8.62
C LEU A 228 -3.86 19.44 9.25
N CYS A 229 -3.67 19.87 10.49
CA CYS A 229 -4.69 20.56 11.27
C CYS A 229 -4.10 21.64 12.19
N ALA A 230 -4.96 22.47 12.78
CA ALA A 230 -4.55 23.61 13.59
C ALA A 230 -3.85 23.22 14.90
N GLU A 231 -4.16 22.02 15.44
CA GLU A 231 -3.60 21.52 16.70
C GLU A 231 -3.90 20.02 16.90
N ARG A 232 -3.18 19.40 17.83
CA ARG A 232 -3.33 17.98 18.17
C ARG A 232 -4.75 17.57 18.58
N GLY A 233 -5.45 18.41 19.35
CA GLY A 233 -6.80 18.10 19.83
C GLY A 233 -7.82 17.90 18.70
N VAL A 234 -7.63 18.61 17.58
CA VAL A 234 -8.44 18.42 16.37
C VAL A 234 -8.23 17.02 15.79
N MET A 235 -6.96 16.61 15.60
CA MET A 235 -6.64 15.28 15.09
C MET A 235 -7.25 14.15 15.93
N GLU A 236 -7.17 14.26 17.26
CA GLU A 236 -7.73 13.27 18.18
C GLU A 236 -9.26 13.19 18.05
N GLY A 237 -9.94 14.34 18.01
CA GLY A 237 -11.39 14.41 17.81
C GLY A 237 -11.83 13.86 16.46
N ASP A 238 -11.15 14.25 15.39
CA ASP A 238 -11.44 13.83 14.02
C ASP A 238 -11.22 12.34 13.81
N THR A 239 -10.18 11.77 14.43
CA THR A 239 -9.92 10.32 14.41
C THR A 239 -11.03 9.56 15.14
N ALA A 240 -11.48 10.04 16.30
CA ALA A 240 -12.60 9.43 17.02
C ALA A 240 -13.90 9.47 16.19
N ILE A 241 -14.21 10.60 15.56
CA ILE A 241 -15.36 10.74 14.66
C ILE A 241 -15.25 9.77 13.49
N LEU A 242 -14.07 9.65 12.87
CA LEU A 242 -13.83 8.72 11.77
C LEU A 242 -14.11 7.26 12.16
N VAL A 243 -13.65 6.82 13.34
CA VAL A 243 -13.92 5.46 13.84
C VAL A 243 -15.43 5.23 14.01
N HIS A 244 -16.15 6.18 14.63
CA HIS A 244 -17.61 6.10 14.73
C HIS A 244 -18.28 6.03 13.35
N ARG A 245 -17.83 6.83 12.38
CA ARG A 245 -18.36 6.78 11.01
C ARG A 245 -18.05 5.48 10.30
N CYS A 246 -16.93 4.83 10.58
CA CYS A 246 -16.64 3.49 10.06
C CYS A 246 -17.67 2.48 10.58
N LEU A 247 -17.96 2.52 11.88
CA LEU A 247 -18.96 1.65 12.53
C LEU A 247 -20.38 1.91 11.98
N ASP A 248 -20.81 3.17 11.90
CA ASP A 248 -22.10 3.57 11.31
C ASP A 248 -22.29 3.02 9.88
N ARG A 249 -21.19 2.78 9.17
CA ARG A 249 -21.15 2.36 7.76
C ARG A 249 -20.83 0.87 7.59
N GLY A 250 -20.82 0.09 8.68
CA GLY A 250 -20.57 -1.36 8.66
C GLY A 250 -19.12 -1.72 8.30
N VAL A 251 -18.18 -0.81 8.52
CA VAL A 251 -16.75 -1.03 8.26
C VAL A 251 -16.05 -1.25 9.59
N GLY A 252 -15.77 -2.53 9.90
CA GLY A 252 -15.01 -2.90 11.08
C GLY A 252 -13.54 -2.46 10.95
N VAL A 253 -13.06 -1.77 11.98
CA VAL A 253 -11.68 -1.29 12.09
C VAL A 253 -11.17 -1.57 13.49
N ARG A 254 -9.87 -1.86 13.62
CA ARG A 254 -9.19 -1.81 14.92
C ARG A 254 -9.13 -0.36 15.40
N TRP A 255 -8.98 -0.18 16.71
CA TRP A 255 -8.72 1.15 17.23
C TRP A 255 -7.43 1.71 16.59
N PRO A 256 -7.47 2.92 16.02
CA PRO A 256 -6.33 3.46 15.28
C PRO A 256 -5.16 3.75 16.21
N ARG A 257 -3.96 3.45 15.72
CA ARG A 257 -2.72 3.97 16.32
C ARG A 257 -2.51 5.38 15.80
N VAL A 258 -2.17 6.32 16.69
CA VAL A 258 -2.08 7.74 16.35
C VAL A 258 -0.75 8.30 16.85
N THR A 259 -0.08 9.09 16.01
CA THR A 259 1.10 9.88 16.36
C THR A 259 1.05 11.23 15.65
N GLY A 260 2.04 12.09 15.86
CA GLY A 260 2.15 13.33 15.12
C GLY A 260 3.23 14.26 15.65
N PHE A 261 3.45 15.35 14.93
CA PHE A 261 4.45 16.35 15.25
C PHE A 261 3.96 17.76 14.87
N ALA A 262 4.57 18.77 15.46
CA ALA A 262 4.28 20.17 15.15
C ALA A 262 4.88 20.55 13.79
N VAL A 263 4.16 21.36 13.02
CA VAL A 263 4.64 21.95 11.77
C VAL A 263 4.56 23.48 11.86
N PRO A 264 5.41 24.23 11.15
CA PRO A 264 5.29 25.69 11.05
C PRO A 264 3.91 26.12 10.54
N ASP A 265 3.35 27.16 11.15
CA ASP A 265 2.07 27.74 10.70
C ASP A 265 2.28 28.58 9.43
N ARG A 266 2.08 28.00 8.25
CA ARG A 266 2.10 28.75 6.98
C ARG A 266 0.71 29.17 6.51
N ILE A 267 -0.29 28.32 6.73
CA ILE A 267 -1.65 28.50 6.18
C ILE A 267 -2.78 28.18 7.17
N GLY A 268 -2.48 28.00 8.46
CA GLY A 268 -3.46 27.62 9.49
C GLY A 268 -3.37 26.16 9.95
N ASN A 269 -2.43 25.37 9.42
CA ASN A 269 -2.10 24.04 9.93
C ASN A 269 -0.82 24.15 10.77
N ARG A 270 -0.85 23.65 12.02
CA ARG A 270 0.31 23.64 12.94
C ARG A 270 0.65 22.26 13.48
N TRP A 271 -0.11 21.25 13.09
CA TRP A 271 0.06 19.88 13.51
C TRP A 271 -0.10 18.94 12.32
N CYS A 272 0.86 18.03 12.16
CA CYS A 272 0.77 16.88 11.28
C CYS A 272 0.45 15.65 12.13
N GLY A 273 -0.80 15.20 12.11
CA GLY A 273 -1.26 13.98 12.75
C GLY A 273 -1.23 12.81 11.79
N LEU A 274 -0.84 11.63 12.26
CA LEU A 274 -0.91 10.39 11.50
C LEU A 274 -1.75 9.38 12.28
N ALA A 275 -2.66 8.70 11.60
CA ALA A 275 -3.42 7.58 12.13
C ALA A 275 -3.29 6.36 11.21
N LEU A 276 -2.97 5.20 11.76
CA LEU A 276 -2.97 3.93 11.03
C LEU A 276 -4.24 3.14 11.39
N LEU A 277 -5.12 2.98 10.40
CA LEU A 277 -6.38 2.26 10.52
C LEU A 277 -6.26 0.89 9.88
N GLU A 278 -6.31 -0.17 10.70
CA GLU A 278 -6.32 -1.54 10.21
C GLU A 278 -7.75 -2.08 10.14
N PRO A 279 -8.23 -2.53 8.96
CA PRO A 279 -9.55 -3.14 8.88
C PRO A 279 -9.57 -4.48 9.63
N THR A 280 -10.69 -4.76 10.31
CA THR A 280 -10.93 -6.11 10.86
C THR A 280 -11.24 -7.10 9.75
N ALA A 281 -11.14 -8.40 10.05
CA ALA A 281 -11.64 -9.43 9.15
C ALA A 281 -13.11 -9.17 8.78
N ALA A 282 -13.53 -9.61 7.60
CA ALA A 282 -14.95 -9.71 7.29
C ALA A 282 -15.51 -10.88 8.10
N ASP A 283 -16.63 -10.63 8.79
CA ASP A 283 -17.43 -11.70 9.42
C ASP A 283 -18.09 -12.58 8.35
#